data_AF-A0A7G4RF23-F1
#
_entry.id   AF-A0A7G4RF23-F1
#
_cell.length_a   1.000
_cell.length_b   1.000
_cell.length_c   1.000
_cell.angle_alpha   90.00
_cell.angle_beta   90.00
_cell.angle_gamma   90.00
#
_symmetry.space_group_name_H-M   'P 1'
#
loop_
_entity.id
_entity.type
_entity.pdbx_description
1 polymer ?
#
loop_
_entity_poly.entity_id
_entity_poly.type
_entity_poly.pdbx_seq_one_letter_code
_entity_poly.pdbx_strand_id
1 'polypeptide(L)' 'MNNQMDKDKLKQHHTLAAEHHKKASEHHNEAAKYHQSGDHEQGHHHAHLARGHHEHAQHHSSEAAKHSVGK' A
#
# COMPACT_ATOMS: atom_id res chain seq x y z
N MET A 1 -19.54 -23.57 -6.95
CA MET A 1 -19.85 -22.13 -7.13
C MET A 1 -18.65 -21.27 -6.68
N ASN A 2 -17.42 -21.58 -7.11
CA ASN A 2 -16.22 -21.04 -6.43
C ASN A 2 -15.41 -20.03 -7.26
N ASN A 3 -15.57 -20.00 -8.59
CA ASN A 3 -14.70 -19.21 -9.46
C ASN A 3 -15.02 -17.69 -9.48
N GLN A 4 -16.20 -17.27 -9.00
CA GLN A 4 -16.58 -15.85 -8.94
C GLN A 4 -16.12 -15.20 -7.63
N MET A 5 -16.28 -15.90 -6.49
CA MET A 5 -15.79 -15.40 -5.19
C MET A 5 -14.27 -15.21 -5.17
N ASP A 6 -13.49 -16.06 -5.85
CA ASP A 6 -12.04 -15.91 -5.94
C ASP A 6 -11.62 -14.68 -6.77
N LYS A 7 -12.35 -14.37 -7.84
CA LYS A 7 -12.12 -13.16 -8.66
C LYS A 7 -12.42 -11.88 -7.90
N ASP A 8 -13.51 -11.87 -7.13
CA ASP A 8 -13.90 -10.69 -6.35
C ASP A 8 -12.88 -10.42 -5.23
N LYS A 9 -12.36 -11.47 -4.57
CA LYS A 9 -11.25 -11.36 -3.60
C LYS A 9 -9.95 -10.87 -4.24
N LEU A 10 -9.58 -11.41 -5.40
CA LEU A 10 -8.38 -10.99 -6.14
C LEU A 10 -8.47 -9.50 -6.50
N LYS A 11 -9.61 -9.07 -7.05
CA LYS A 11 -9.89 -7.67 -7.34
C LYS A 11 -9.75 -6.81 -6.09
N GLN A 12 -10.38 -7.21 -4.98
CA GLN A 12 -10.32 -6.47 -3.72
C GLN A 12 -8.88 -6.31 -3.22
N HIS A 13 -8.07 -7.37 -3.22
CA HIS A 13 -6.67 -7.29 -2.82
C HIS A 13 -5.86 -6.36 -3.72
N HIS A 14 -6.05 -6.40 -5.04
CA HIS A 14 -5.40 -5.45 -5.94
C HIS A 14 -5.84 -4.00 -5.71
N THR A 15 -7.13 -3.76 -5.49
CA THR A 15 -7.65 -2.42 -5.17
C THR A 15 -7.02 -1.90 -3.87
N LEU A 16 -7.04 -2.69 -2.80
CA LEU A 16 -6.46 -2.29 -1.51
C LEU A 16 -4.95 -2.06 -1.59
N ALA A 17 -4.22 -2.91 -2.33
CA ALA A 17 -2.80 -2.70 -2.55
C ALA A 17 -2.52 -1.36 -3.27
N ALA A 18 -3.30 -1.05 -4.31
CA ALA A 18 -3.18 0.21 -5.04
C ALA A 18 -3.50 1.43 -4.15
N GLU A 19 -4.55 1.36 -3.33
CA GLU A 19 -4.91 2.42 -2.38
C GLU A 19 -3.80 2.68 -1.36
N HIS A 20 -3.22 1.62 -0.80
CA HIS A 20 -2.11 1.75 0.13
C HIS A 20 -0.85 2.29 -0.53
N HIS A 21 -0.51 1.86 -1.75
CA HIS A 21 0.60 2.46 -2.50
C HIS A 21 0.39 3.94 -2.77
N LYS A 22 -0.83 4.37 -3.11
CA LYS A 22 -1.15 5.78 -3.32
C LYS A 22 -0.90 6.59 -2.04
N LYS A 23 -1.44 6.14 -0.90
CA LYS A 23 -1.22 6.80 0.41
C LYS A 23 0.25 6.83 0.80
N ALA A 24 0.98 5.75 0.56
CA ALA A 24 2.42 5.70 0.80
C ALA A 24 3.17 6.76 -0.03
N SER A 25 2.83 6.89 -1.32
CA SER A 25 3.40 7.93 -2.18
C SER A 25 3.06 9.33 -1.70
N GLU A 26 1.81 9.58 -1.29
CA GLU A 26 1.38 10.89 -0.76
C GLU A 26 2.18 11.26 0.49
N HIS A 27 2.32 10.33 1.45
CA HIS A 27 3.13 10.58 2.64
C HIS A 27 4.61 10.73 2.36
N HIS A 28 5.20 9.98 1.40
CA HIS A 28 6.59 10.21 1.00
C HIS A 28 6.78 11.62 0.40
N ASN A 29 5.82 12.11 -0.39
CA ASN A 29 5.88 13.47 -0.92
C ASN A 29 5.79 14.53 0.19
N GLU A 30 4.91 14.35 1.18
CA GLU A 30 4.84 15.25 2.34
C GLU A 30 6.13 15.19 3.17
N ALA A 31 6.68 14.00 3.41
CA ALA A 31 7.94 13.84 4.12
C ALA A 31 9.09 14.60 3.43
N ALA A 32 9.16 14.53 2.10
CA ALA A 32 10.14 15.27 1.31
C ALA A 32 9.98 16.79 1.47
N LYS A 33 8.74 17.31 1.47
CA LYS A 33 8.47 18.74 1.69
C LYS A 33 8.91 19.20 3.08
N TYR A 34 8.58 18.45 4.12
CA TYR A 34 8.96 18.80 5.50
C TYR A 34 10.48 18.76 5.70
N HIS A 35 11.16 17.77 5.12
CA HIS A 35 12.62 17.74 5.10
C HIS A 35 13.24 18.91 4.33
N GLN A 36 12.62 19.33 3.22
CA GLN A 36 13.06 20.52 2.48
C GLN A 36 12.88 21.82 3.28
N SER A 37 11.81 21.93 4.08
CA SER A 37 11.55 23.09 4.93
C SER A 37 12.30 23.07 6.27
N GLY A 38 13.06 22.00 6.57
CA GLY A 38 13.83 21.84 7.81
C GLY A 38 13.04 21.27 8.99
N ASP A 39 11.78 20.86 8.79
CA ASP A 39 10.97 20.18 9.81
C ASP A 39 11.19 18.66 9.71
N HIS A 40 12.27 18.19 10.33
CA HIS A 40 12.63 16.78 10.25
C HIS A 40 11.67 15.89 11.04
N GLU A 41 11.06 16.36 12.12
CA GLU A 41 10.14 15.55 12.93
C GLU A 41 8.88 15.18 12.14
N GLN A 42 8.24 16.15 11.47
CA GLN A 42 7.11 15.88 10.58
C GLN A 42 7.54 15.03 9.37
N GLY A 43 8.73 15.30 8.83
CA GLY A 43 9.31 14.49 7.76
C GLY A 43 9.42 13.00 8.13
N HIS A 44 9.99 12.71 9.30
CA HIS A 44 10.12 11.35 9.82
C HIS A 44 8.76 10.70 10.13
N HIS A 45 7.81 11.47 10.68
CA HIS A 45 6.45 10.97 10.93
C HIS A 45 5.79 10.50 9.63
N HIS A 46 5.81 11.33 8.60
CA HIS A 46 5.25 10.97 7.30
C HIS A 46 5.99 9.81 6.64
N ALA A 47 7.32 9.75 6.74
CA ALA A 47 8.08 8.60 6.25
C ALA A 47 7.68 7.28 6.95
N HIS A 48 7.41 7.33 8.26
CA HIS A 48 6.93 6.17 9.01
C HIS A 48 5.55 5.71 8.56
N LEU A 49 4.60 6.65 8.37
CA LEU A 49 3.27 6.36 7.83
C LEU A 49 3.34 5.76 6.42
N ALA A 50 4.21 6.31 5.57
CA ALA A 50 4.42 5.80 4.22
C ALA A 50 4.88 4.34 4.23
N ARG A 51 5.83 4.00 5.13
CA ARG A 51 6.30 2.63 5.32
C ARG A 51 5.18 1.68 5.75
N GLY A 52 4.36 2.08 6.73
CA GLY A 52 3.23 1.25 7.18
C GLY A 52 2.24 0.96 6.05
N HIS A 53 1.95 1.94 5.21
CA HIS A 53 1.14 1.71 4.02
C HIS A 53 1.83 0.83 2.97
N HIS A 54 3.14 0.95 2.77
CA HIS A 54 3.88 0.05 1.91
C HIS A 54 3.77 -1.41 2.37
N GLU A 55 3.90 -1.68 3.67
CA GLU A 55 3.78 -3.02 4.24
C GLU A 55 2.37 -3.61 4.01
N HIS A 56 1.31 -2.81 4.20
CA HIS A 56 -0.05 -3.25 3.88
C HIS A 56 -0.28 -3.50 2.38
N ALA A 57 0.31 -2.68 1.52
CA ALA A 57 0.24 -2.89 0.08
C ALA A 57 0.91 -4.20 -0.35
N GLN A 58 2.10 -4.48 0.22
CA GLN A 58 2.81 -5.74 -0.01
C GLN A 58 2.01 -6.94 0.51
N HIS A 59 1.38 -6.82 1.68
CA HIS A 59 0.52 -7.87 2.22
C HIS A 59 -0.60 -8.23 1.24
N HIS A 60 -1.37 -7.25 0.77
CA HIS A 60 -2.45 -7.51 -0.18
C HIS A 60 -1.95 -7.97 -1.56
N SER A 61 -0.81 -7.46 -2.04
CA SER A 61 -0.20 -7.95 -3.28
C SER A 61 0.21 -9.42 -3.16
N SER A 62 0.74 -9.84 -2.01
CA SER A 62 1.08 -11.23 -1.72
C SER A 62 -0.16 -12.13 -1.66
N GLU A 63 -1.23 -11.69 -0.98
CA GLU A 63 -2.50 -12.43 -0.95
C GLU A 63 -3.10 -12.59 -2.35
N ALA A 64 -3.12 -11.52 -3.16
CA ALA A 64 -3.57 -11.60 -4.55
C ALA A 64 -2.73 -12.62 -5.35
N ALA A 65 -1.40 -12.60 -5.19
CA ALA A 65 -0.52 -13.55 -5.86
C ALA A 65 -0.85 -15.00 -5.48
N LYS A 66 -1.11 -15.29 -4.19
CA LYS A 66 -1.49 -16.65 -3.74
C LYS A 66 -2.80 -17.11 -4.38
N HIS A 67 -3.78 -16.23 -4.50
CA HIS A 67 -5.06 -16.55 -5.14
C HIS A 67 -5.00 -16.63 -6.67
N SER A 68 -4.01 -15.98 -7.29
CA SER A 68 -3.79 -16.01 -8.74
C SER A 68 -3.13 -17.29 -9.25
N VAL A 69 -2.46 -18.09 -8.41
CA VAL A 69 -1.78 -19.34 -8.80
C VAL A 69 -2.67 -20.57 -8.53
N GLY A 70 -3.98 -20.43 -8.69
CA GLY A 70 -4.92 -21.56 -8.68
C GLY A 70 -4.56 -22.57 -9.77
N LYS A 71 -3.77 -23.58 -9.41
CA LYS A 71 -3.57 -24.83 -10.15
C LYS A 71 -4.61 -25.85 -9.69
#